data_AF-A0A9Q3KR63-F1
#
_entry.id   AF-A0A9Q3KR63-F1
#
_cell.length_a   1.000
_cell.length_b   1.000
_cell.length_c   1.000
_cell.angle_alpha   90.00
_cell.angle_beta   90.00
_cell.angle_gamma   90.00
#
_symmetry.space_group_name_H-M   'P 1'
#
loop_
_entity.id
_entity.type
_entity.pdbx_description
1 polymer ?
#
loop_
_entity_poly.entity_id
_entity_poly.type
_entity_poly.pdbx_seq_one_letter_code
_entity_poly.pdbx_strand_id
1 'polypeptide(L)'
;MLEKGWNPRLPYDTLKKDLVDIHPTAITFQIMLDKARHHANRCMQDSFKYANGRWNKSHKPPNLKIGDLVLVSTLNFNNIRGPKKLKDSFAGPFMIKALHGPNAVQLELTGQLMNKHSAFPVSLIKP
;
A
#
# COMPACT_ATOMS: atom_id res chain seq x y z
N MET A 1 -7.72 3.39 -2.08
CA MET A 1 -8.47 2.11 -2.03
C MET A 1 -7.42 1.01 -1.94
N LEU A 2 -7.49 0.11 -0.95
CA LEU A 2 -6.58 -1.04 -0.92
C LEU A 2 -6.87 -1.90 -2.16
N GLU A 3 -5.90 -2.26 -2.97
CA GLU A 3 -6.16 -3.13 -4.13
C GLU A 3 -6.27 -4.58 -3.67
N LYS A 4 -7.28 -5.30 -4.18
CA LYS A 4 -7.36 -6.74 -4.00
C LYS A 4 -6.33 -7.37 -4.94
N GLY A 5 -5.43 -8.20 -4.41
CA GLY A 5 -4.47 -8.94 -5.23
C GLY A 5 -5.16 -9.78 -6.32
N TRP A 6 -4.41 -10.13 -7.37
CA TRP A 6 -4.94 -10.88 -8.51
C TRP A 6 -5.30 -12.31 -8.12
N ASN A 7 -6.51 -12.75 -8.50
CA ASN A 7 -6.94 -14.15 -8.35
C ASN A 7 -6.78 -14.87 -9.70
N PRO A 8 -5.95 -15.92 -9.81
CA PRO A 8 -5.78 -16.63 -11.06
C PRO A 8 -7.08 -17.23 -11.57
N ARG A 9 -7.27 -17.16 -12.89
CA ARG A 9 -8.34 -17.93 -13.56
C ARG A 9 -7.94 -19.40 -13.55
N LEU A 10 -8.78 -20.25 -12.98
CA LEU A 10 -8.54 -21.69 -12.93
C LEU A 10 -9.09 -22.34 -14.20
N PRO A 11 -8.54 -23.49 -14.66
CA PRO A 11 -9.07 -24.21 -15.81
C PRO A 11 -10.57 -24.52 -15.69
N TYR A 12 -11.05 -24.77 -14.47
CA TYR A 12 -12.48 -24.92 -14.17
C TYR A 12 -13.32 -23.72 -14.64
N ASP A 13 -12.82 -22.49 -14.52
CA ASP A 13 -13.55 -21.28 -14.92
C ASP A 13 -13.74 -21.20 -16.45
N THR A 14 -12.99 -22.03 -17.19
CA THR A 14 -13.03 -22.13 -18.65
C THR A 14 -13.69 -23.42 -19.15
N LEU A 15 -13.95 -24.40 -18.27
CA LEU A 15 -14.62 -25.64 -18.66
C LEU A 15 -16.09 -25.36 -19.03
N LYS A 16 -16.58 -26.02 -20.09
CA LYS A 16 -17.99 -25.94 -20.48
C LYS A 16 -18.85 -26.56 -19.37
N LYS A 17 -19.96 -25.89 -19.03
CA LYS A 17 -20.91 -26.38 -18.01
C LYS A 17 -21.65 -27.66 -18.43
N ASP A 18 -21.63 -27.96 -19.73
CA ASP A 18 -22.39 -29.05 -20.36
C ASP A 18 -21.57 -30.34 -20.48
N LEU A 19 -20.76 -30.66 -19.47
CA LEU A 19 -20.03 -31.93 -19.42
C LEU A 19 -21.01 -33.05 -19.02
N VAL A 20 -20.90 -34.20 -19.69
CA VAL A 20 -21.71 -35.37 -19.37
C VAL A 20 -21.26 -35.94 -18.03
N ASP A 21 -22.20 -36.19 -17.13
CA ASP A 21 -21.94 -36.83 -15.84
C ASP A 21 -21.58 -38.31 -16.04
N ILE A 22 -20.31 -38.64 -15.85
CA ILE A 22 -19.78 -39.99 -16.07
C ILE A 22 -20.02 -40.89 -14.84
N HIS A 23 -19.94 -40.34 -13.61
CA HIS A 23 -20.03 -41.14 -12.38
C HIS A 23 -20.51 -40.32 -11.15
N PRO A 24 -21.39 -40.87 -10.29
CA PRO A 24 -21.94 -40.15 -9.13
C PRO A 24 -20.89 -39.68 -8.12
N THR A 25 -19.79 -40.41 -7.93
CA THR A 25 -18.69 -39.99 -7.04
C THR A 25 -17.97 -38.73 -7.53
N ALA A 26 -17.90 -38.51 -8.84
CA ALA A 26 -17.30 -37.29 -9.39
C ALA A 26 -18.16 -36.07 -9.04
N ILE A 27 -19.49 -36.22 -9.08
CA ILE A 27 -20.46 -35.17 -8.72
C ILE A 27 -20.32 -34.81 -7.24
N THR A 28 -20.25 -35.80 -6.34
CA THR A 28 -20.12 -35.52 -4.90
C THR A 28 -18.79 -34.81 -4.58
N PHE A 29 -17.71 -35.21 -5.26
CA PHE A 29 -16.42 -34.56 -5.14
C PHE A 29 -16.43 -33.12 -5.67
N GLN A 30 -17.08 -32.87 -6.82
CA GLN A 30 -17.26 -31.53 -7.36
C GLN A 30 -18.01 -30.62 -6.37
N ILE A 31 -19.12 -31.08 -5.80
CA ILE A 31 -19.89 -30.31 -4.80
C ILE A 31 -19.00 -29.98 -3.58
N MET A 32 -18.18 -30.93 -3.13
CA MET A 32 -17.24 -30.70 -2.02
C MET A 32 -16.23 -29.60 -2.37
N LEU A 33 -15.60 -29.68 -3.55
CA LEU A 33 -14.65 -28.69 -4.03
C LEU A 33 -15.28 -27.31 -4.19
N ASP A 34 -16.49 -27.25 -4.74
CA ASP A 34 -17.23 -26.00 -4.91
C ASP A 34 -17.48 -25.37 -3.54
N LYS A 35 -17.95 -26.13 -2.54
CA LYS A 35 -18.15 -25.62 -1.17
C LYS A 35 -16.85 -25.08 -0.56
N ALA A 36 -15.75 -25.82 -0.70
CA ALA A 36 -14.44 -25.39 -0.20
C ALA A 36 -13.98 -24.10 -0.88
N ARG A 37 -14.17 -23.97 -2.19
CA ARG A 37 -13.83 -22.78 -2.97
C ARG A 37 -14.66 -21.56 -2.56
N HIS A 38 -15.97 -21.73 -2.40
CA HIS A 38 -16.85 -20.66 -1.93
C HIS A 38 -16.44 -20.18 -0.53
N HIS A 39 -16.07 -21.11 0.35
CA HIS A 39 -15.55 -20.78 1.67
C HIS A 39 -14.24 -19.97 1.58
N ALA A 40 -13.26 -20.45 0.81
CA ALA A 40 -11.99 -19.74 0.62
C ALA A 40 -12.18 -18.32 0.05
N ASN A 41 -13.07 -18.15 -0.94
CA ASN A 41 -13.42 -16.86 -1.49
C ASN A 41 -14.01 -15.91 -0.45
N ARG A 42 -14.90 -16.41 0.43
CA ARG A 42 -15.45 -15.61 1.53
C ARG A 42 -14.36 -15.19 2.51
N CYS A 43 -13.51 -16.11 2.96
CA CYS A 43 -12.40 -15.79 3.86
C CYS A 43 -11.48 -14.70 3.28
N MET A 44 -11.17 -14.76 1.98
CA MET A 44 -10.39 -13.73 1.31
C MET A 44 -11.09 -12.36 1.30
N GLN A 45 -12.41 -12.34 1.01
CA GLN A 45 -13.19 -11.11 1.00
C GLN A 45 -13.27 -10.49 2.40
N ASP A 46 -13.50 -11.30 3.43
CA ASP A 46 -13.58 -10.85 4.82
C ASP A 46 -12.24 -10.30 5.31
N SER A 47 -11.14 -10.98 5.00
CA SER A 47 -9.79 -10.51 5.31
C SER A 47 -9.48 -9.16 4.66
N PHE A 48 -9.83 -9.00 3.38
CA PHE A 48 -9.66 -7.74 2.67
C PHE A 48 -10.52 -6.61 3.25
N LYS A 49 -11.79 -6.90 3.56
CA LYS A 49 -12.70 -5.95 4.21
C LYS A 49 -12.16 -5.50 5.56
N TYR A 50 -11.64 -6.43 6.36
CA TYR A 50 -11.00 -6.14 7.65
C TYR A 50 -9.78 -5.24 7.48
N ALA A 51 -8.88 -5.58 6.56
CA ALA A 51 -7.67 -4.79 6.29
C ALA A 51 -7.99 -3.36 5.84
N ASN A 52 -8.94 -3.21 4.90
CA ASN A 52 -9.39 -1.91 4.41
C ASN A 52 -10.04 -1.08 5.53
N GLY A 53 -10.88 -1.70 6.36
CA GLY A 53 -11.49 -1.05 7.52
C GLY A 53 -10.45 -0.56 8.53
N ARG A 54 -9.44 -1.37 8.85
CA ARG A 54 -8.35 -0.97 9.75
C ARG A 54 -7.51 0.16 9.16
N TRP A 55 -7.22 0.10 7.87
CA TRP A 55 -6.49 1.16 7.15
C TRP A 55 -7.24 2.49 7.24
N ASN A 56 -8.51 2.53 6.83
CA ASN A 56 -9.30 3.77 6.82
C ASN A 56 -9.46 4.39 8.22
N LYS A 57 -9.47 3.59 9.29
CA LYS A 57 -9.54 4.10 10.68
C LYS A 57 -8.27 4.84 11.10
N SER A 58 -7.09 4.32 10.74
CA SER A 58 -5.81 4.88 11.17
C SER A 58 -5.23 5.89 10.19
N HIS A 59 -5.60 5.81 8.91
CA HIS A 59 -4.98 6.60 7.85
C HIS A 59 -5.73 7.92 7.67
N LYS A 60 -5.16 9.00 8.19
CA LYS A 60 -5.62 10.36 7.93
C LYS A 60 -4.67 11.00 6.90
N PRO A 61 -5.15 11.38 5.71
CA PRO A 61 -4.31 12.06 4.75
C PRO A 61 -3.89 13.41 5.32
N PRO A 62 -2.59 13.75 5.35
CA PRO A 62 -2.16 15.06 5.78
C PRO A 62 -2.60 16.11 4.74
N ASN A 63 -3.13 17.24 5.22
CA ASN A 63 -3.54 18.35 4.35
C ASN A 63 -2.32 19.23 4.05
N LEU A 64 -1.51 18.79 3.08
CA LEU A 64 -0.33 19.51 2.62
C LEU A 64 -0.68 20.32 1.38
N LYS A 65 -0.24 21.58 1.33
CA LYS A 65 -0.40 22.46 0.18
C LYS A 65 0.94 22.84 -0.41
N ILE A 66 0.92 23.19 -1.69
CA ILE A 66 2.08 23.76 -2.37
C ILE A 66 2.43 25.10 -1.69
N GLY A 67 3.71 25.28 -1.36
CA GLY A 67 4.19 26.43 -0.60
C GLY A 67 4.29 26.24 0.91
N ASP A 68 3.72 25.17 1.48
CA ASP A 68 3.88 24.88 2.90
C ASP A 68 5.34 24.53 3.23
N LEU A 69 5.80 24.95 4.40
CA LEU A 69 7.10 24.61 4.95
C LEU A 69 6.98 23.36 5.79
N VAL A 70 7.72 22.32 5.43
CA VAL A 70 7.63 21.01 6.10
C VAL A 70 8.99 20.49 6.53
N LEU A 71 9.02 19.71 7.60
CA LEU A 71 10.21 19.05 8.11
C LEU A 71 10.35 17.65 7.51
N VAL A 72 11.55 17.29 7.06
CA VAL A 72 11.84 15.95 6.51
C VAL A 72 12.53 15.07 7.54
N SER A 73 12.05 13.85 7.72
CA SER A 73 12.63 12.89 8.67
C SER A 73 14.02 12.42 8.24
N THR A 74 14.99 12.49 9.16
CA THR A 74 16.39 12.09 8.93
C THR A 74 16.65 10.60 9.17
N LEU A 75 15.59 9.81 9.44
CA LEU A 75 15.70 8.40 9.82
C LEU A 75 16.44 7.56 8.77
N ASN A 76 16.13 7.78 7.49
CA ASN A 76 16.68 7.03 6.36
C ASN A 76 17.95 7.65 5.76
N PHE A 77 18.45 8.75 6.34
CA PHE A 77 19.63 9.42 5.84
C PHE A 77 20.87 8.97 6.60
N ASN A 78 21.74 8.23 5.90
CA ASN A 78 23.02 7.76 6.44
C ASN A 78 24.17 8.76 6.26
N ASN A 79 24.00 9.76 5.38
CA ASN A 79 25.07 10.69 5.01
C ASN A 79 24.97 12.06 5.72
N ILE A 80 24.08 12.19 6.71
CA ILE A 80 24.01 13.40 7.53
C ILE A 80 25.15 13.35 8.54
N ARG A 81 25.93 14.42 8.61
CA ARG A 81 27.16 14.49 9.40
C ARG A 81 26.82 14.47 10.89
N GLY A 82 27.36 13.50 11.63
CA GLY A 82 27.28 13.44 13.09
C GLY A 82 26.97 12.04 13.65
N PRO A 83 27.12 11.84 14.98
CA PRO A 83 26.79 10.57 15.62
C PRO A 83 25.28 10.35 15.67
N LYS A 84 24.83 9.11 15.41
CA LYS A 84 23.41 8.71 15.31
C LYS A 84 22.54 9.15 16.49
N LYS A 85 23.11 9.31 17.69
CA LYS A 85 22.39 9.73 18.90
C LYS A 85 22.19 11.25 19.03
N LEU A 86 23.04 12.05 18.38
CA LEU A 86 22.97 13.51 18.43
C LEU A 86 22.42 14.12 17.13
N LYS A 87 22.07 13.30 16.14
CA LYS A 87 21.46 13.80 14.91
C LYS A 87 20.02 14.24 15.17
N ASP A 88 19.65 15.40 14.66
CA ASP A 88 18.26 15.83 14.67
C ASP A 88 17.41 14.82 13.90
N SER A 89 16.26 14.45 14.46
CA SER A 89 15.34 13.49 13.84
C SER A 89 14.65 14.06 12.59
N PHE A 90 14.70 15.37 12.42
CA PHE A 90 14.10 16.11 11.32
C PHE A 90 15.06 17.19 10.82
N ALA A 91 15.10 17.41 9.52
CA ALA A 91 15.95 18.41 8.88
C ALA A 91 15.09 19.45 8.17
N GLY A 92 15.45 20.73 8.42
CA GLY A 92 14.97 21.95 7.75
C GLY A 92 13.46 22.16 7.79
N PRO A 93 12.98 23.40 7.63
CA PRO A 93 11.73 23.62 6.90
C PRO A 93 12.06 23.69 5.40
N PHE A 94 11.55 22.75 4.62
CA PHE A 94 11.65 22.76 3.15
C PHE A 94 10.29 23.11 2.55
N MET A 95 10.30 23.88 1.46
CA MET A 95 9.07 24.28 0.78
C MET A 95 8.57 23.15 -0.12
N ILE A 96 7.26 22.88 -0.08
CA ILE A 96 6.60 21.98 -1.03
C ILE A 96 6.50 22.66 -2.40
N LYS A 97 7.21 22.11 -3.39
CA LYS A 97 7.18 22.55 -4.79
C LYS A 97 6.01 21.96 -5.57
N ALA A 98 5.73 20.67 -5.37
CA ALA A 98 4.64 19.96 -6.06
C ALA A 98 4.12 18.80 -5.23
N LEU A 99 2.88 18.38 -5.48
CA LEU A 99 2.26 17.20 -4.87
C LEU A 99 2.14 16.09 -5.92
N HIS A 100 2.75 14.94 -5.67
CA HIS A 100 2.68 13.75 -6.53
C HIS A 100 1.63 12.79 -5.98
N GLY A 101 0.37 13.06 -6.32
CA GLY A 101 -0.77 12.33 -5.80
C GLY A 101 -0.94 12.51 -4.27
N PRO A 102 -1.68 11.63 -3.59
CA PRO A 102 -1.97 11.77 -2.17
C PRO A 102 -0.81 11.32 -1.25
N ASN A 103 0.18 10.60 -1.78
CA ASN A 103 1.16 9.87 -0.97
C ASN A 103 2.58 10.42 -1.05
N ALA A 104 2.89 11.29 -2.02
CA ALA A 104 4.22 11.82 -2.21
C ALA A 104 4.21 13.32 -2.49
N VAL A 105 5.23 14.01 -2.02
CA VAL A 105 5.43 15.44 -2.29
C VAL A 105 6.85 15.68 -2.76
N GLN A 106 7.02 16.72 -3.56
CA GLN A 106 8.30 17.19 -4.04
C GLN A 106 8.70 18.44 -3.27
N LEU A 107 9.88 18.42 -2.69
CA LEU A 107 10.43 19.48 -1.85
C LEU A 107 11.57 20.21 -2.54
N GLU A 108 11.71 21.49 -2.23
CA GLU A 108 12.91 22.24 -2.57
C GLU A 108 13.96 22.04 -1.47
N LEU A 109 14.90 21.12 -1.71
CA LEU A 109 15.95 20.76 -0.76
C LEU A 109 17.14 21.73 -0.86
N THR A 110 17.62 22.18 0.30
CA THR A 110 18.80 23.05 0.41
C THR A 110 19.85 22.44 1.34
N GLY A 111 21.08 22.97 1.29
CA GLY A 111 22.18 22.56 2.18
C GLY A 111 22.62 21.11 1.97
N GLN A 112 22.72 20.35 3.06
CA GLN A 112 23.26 18.97 3.05
C GLN A 112 22.40 17.97 2.25
N LEU A 113 21.16 18.33 1.92
CA LEU A 113 20.19 17.48 1.23
C LEU A 113 20.00 17.84 -0.25
N MET A 114 20.68 18.87 -0.76
CA MET A 114 20.55 19.34 -2.15
C MET A 114 20.82 18.24 -3.20
N ASN A 115 21.74 17.32 -2.92
CA ASN A 115 22.10 16.22 -3.82
C ASN A 115 21.21 14.97 -3.65
N LYS A 116 20.15 15.03 -2.85
CA LYS A 116 19.22 13.92 -2.62
C LYS A 116 17.97 14.07 -3.47
N HIS A 117 17.29 12.95 -3.72
CA HIS A 117 16.01 12.97 -4.42
C HIS A 117 15.01 13.87 -3.68
N SER A 118 14.41 14.80 -4.41
CA SER A 118 13.48 15.80 -3.86
C SER A 118 12.08 15.25 -3.54
N ALA A 119 11.78 14.00 -3.93
CA ALA A 119 10.46 13.40 -3.75
C ALA A 119 10.44 12.52 -2.48
N PHE A 120 9.52 12.84 -1.56
CA PHE A 120 9.37 12.13 -0.29
C PHE A 120 7.94 11.65 -0.09
N PRO A 121 7.76 10.46 0.51
CA PRO A 121 6.44 10.02 0.93
C PRO A 121 5.95 10.87 2.09
N VAL A 122 4.64 11.12 2.15
CA VAL A 122 3.99 11.93 3.20
C VAL A 122 4.23 11.39 4.62
N SER A 123 4.56 10.11 4.77
CA SER A 123 4.88 9.48 6.06
C SER A 123 6.21 9.93 6.67
N LEU A 124 7.13 10.44 5.84
CA LEU A 124 8.45 10.92 6.28
C LEU A 124 8.48 12.44 6.46
N ILE A 125 7.32 13.08 6.39
CA ILE A 125 7.18 14.53 6.40
C ILE A 125 6.32 14.92 7.59
N LYS A 126 6.75 15.96 8.26
CA LYS A 126 5.99 16.56 9.34
C LYS A 126 5.63 17.99 8.93
N PRO A 127 4.32 18.33 8.88
CA PRO A 127 3.90 19.72 8.73
C PRO A 127 4.32 20.55 9.95
#